data_AF-A0A9E4GNI7-F1
#
_entry.id   AF-A0A9E4GNI7-F1
#
_cell.length_a   1.000
_cell.length_b   1.000
_cell.length_c   1.000
_cell.angle_alpha   90.00
_cell.angle_beta   90.00
_cell.angle_gamma   90.00
#
_symmetry.space_group_name_H-M   'P 1'
#
loop_
_entity.id
_entity.type
_entity.pdbx_description
1 polymer ?
#
loop_
_entity_poly.entity_id
_entity_poly.type
_entity_poly.pdbx_seq_one_letter_code
_entity_poly.pdbx_strand_id
1 'polypeptide(L)'
;MDADAARSFYLNEVWPRLHDETRARLRERWPRVRLEPEPRYLPLADLPLRMLCGLTGSGKSTALAALRASGRWQYCDDLPSRRDLADLIIIPAAQVQRGAAIAPVRDRGERFRWTQVFAQDICQAGSASAFSWLYYRHDGQTPLLSEGLRGAREIGAALRHFPRWRIMELWLDPLTRLQRLSERNDAFDALTRGDADLGHLPVALRAEARQLLAARKISRRALAIAAAEAKNYGERPWQGAAANYRCLPVDQLTPEATARAVGAFLFAGEAT
;
A
#
# COMPACT_ATOMS: atom_id res chain seq x y z
N MET A 1 6.70 16.61 -11.28
CA MET A 1 6.18 16.47 -12.65
C MET A 1 4.69 16.13 -12.57
N ASP A 2 3.89 16.38 -13.61
CA ASP A 2 2.57 15.76 -13.68
C ASP A 2 2.69 14.23 -13.92
N ALA A 3 1.57 13.51 -13.85
CA ALA A 3 1.59 12.05 -13.91
C ALA A 3 2.05 11.51 -15.28
N ASP A 4 1.75 12.21 -16.38
CA ASP A 4 2.07 11.78 -17.74
C ASP A 4 3.52 12.07 -18.11
N ALA A 5 4.03 13.22 -17.70
CA ALA A 5 5.46 13.56 -17.80
C ALA A 5 6.31 12.59 -16.96
N ALA A 6 5.86 12.26 -15.75
CA ALA A 6 6.55 11.30 -14.89
C ALA A 6 6.53 9.88 -15.49
N ARG A 7 5.41 9.45 -16.08
CA ARG A 7 5.31 8.18 -16.80
C ARG A 7 6.22 8.17 -18.03
N SER A 8 6.24 9.25 -18.80
CA SER A 8 7.07 9.37 -20.00
C SER A 8 8.55 9.33 -19.64
N PHE A 9 8.97 10.05 -18.59
CA PHE A 9 10.31 9.95 -18.03
C PHE A 9 10.66 8.50 -17.67
N TYR A 10 9.77 7.80 -16.96
CA TYR A 10 10.01 6.41 -16.59
C TYR A 10 10.18 5.50 -17.80
N LEU A 11 9.28 5.57 -18.78
CA LEU A 11 9.33 4.70 -19.96
C LEU A 11 10.54 4.96 -20.86
N ASN A 12 11.00 6.22 -20.95
CA ASN A 12 12.10 6.58 -21.84
C ASN A 12 13.47 6.47 -21.17
N GLU A 13 13.57 6.84 -19.88
CA GLU A 13 14.86 6.96 -19.20
C GLU A 13 15.15 5.82 -18.23
N VAL A 14 14.12 5.18 -17.68
CA VAL A 14 14.29 4.19 -16.60
C VAL A 14 14.06 2.78 -17.11
N TRP A 15 12.91 2.54 -17.75
CA TRP A 15 12.51 1.23 -18.25
C TRP A 15 13.54 0.56 -19.18
N PRO A 16 14.22 1.28 -20.11
CA PRO A 16 15.24 0.68 -20.97
C PRO A 16 16.49 0.24 -20.20
N ARG A 17 16.76 0.85 -19.05
CA ARG A 17 17.94 0.60 -18.20
C ARG A 17 17.71 -0.48 -17.15
N LEU A 18 16.48 -0.95 -16.97
CA LEU A 18 16.17 -2.08 -16.10
C LEU A 18 16.73 -3.39 -16.68
N HIS A 19 17.22 -4.27 -15.80
CA HIS A 19 17.64 -5.62 -16.19
C HIS A 19 16.50 -6.39 -16.86
N ASP A 20 16.82 -7.18 -17.88
CA ASP A 20 15.85 -7.97 -18.64
C ASP A 20 15.00 -8.88 -17.75
N GLU A 21 15.61 -9.52 -16.75
CA GLU A 21 14.89 -10.35 -15.77
C GLU A 21 13.83 -9.56 -15.01
N THR A 22 14.11 -8.29 -14.66
CA THR A 22 13.14 -7.43 -13.97
C THR A 22 11.96 -7.10 -14.87
N ARG A 23 12.23 -6.84 -16.15
CA ARG A 23 11.18 -6.58 -17.15
C ARG A 23 10.36 -7.83 -17.47
N ALA A 24 11.01 -8.98 -17.63
CA ALA A 24 10.36 -10.27 -17.88
C ALA A 24 9.43 -10.66 -16.72
N ARG A 25 9.89 -10.47 -15.47
CA ARG A 25 9.11 -10.74 -14.26
C ARG A 25 7.76 -10.02 -14.23
N LEU A 26 7.65 -8.81 -14.79
CA LEU A 26 6.37 -8.12 -14.89
C LEU A 26 5.36 -8.93 -15.72
N ARG A 27 5.78 -9.39 -16.90
CA ARG A 27 4.91 -10.14 -17.83
C ARG A 27 4.58 -11.55 -17.31
N GLU A 28 5.55 -12.20 -16.67
CA GLU A 28 5.37 -13.57 -16.16
C GLU A 28 4.49 -13.60 -14.91
N ARG A 29 4.73 -12.71 -13.95
CA ARG A 29 4.02 -12.72 -12.66
C ARG A 29 2.65 -12.04 -12.73
N TRP A 30 2.48 -11.05 -13.61
CA TRP A 30 1.22 -10.33 -13.79
C TRP A 30 0.85 -10.28 -15.28
N PRO A 31 0.38 -11.41 -15.86
CA PRO A 31 0.12 -11.53 -17.29
C PRO A 31 -0.96 -10.55 -17.80
N ARG A 32 -1.80 -10.02 -16.91
CA ARG A 32 -2.85 -9.04 -17.21
C ARG A 32 -2.43 -7.59 -17.01
N VAL A 33 -1.16 -7.33 -16.68
CA VAL A 33 -0.64 -5.98 -16.47
C VAL A 33 0.35 -5.61 -17.57
N ARG A 34 0.28 -4.36 -18.04
CA ARG A 34 1.24 -3.74 -18.97
C ARG A 34 1.62 -2.35 -18.48
N LEU A 35 2.77 -1.86 -18.94
CA LEU A 35 3.20 -0.48 -18.76
C LEU A 35 2.90 0.39 -19.98
N GLU A 36 2.69 -0.26 -21.14
CA GLU A 36 2.38 0.38 -22.40
C GLU A 36 0.99 -0.04 -22.87
N PRO A 37 0.32 0.79 -23.70
CA PRO A 37 -0.98 0.43 -24.27
C PRO A 37 -0.87 -0.83 -25.14
N GLU A 38 -1.75 -1.80 -24.91
CA GLU A 38 -1.94 -2.98 -25.77
C GLU A 38 -3.44 -3.18 -26.04
N PRO A 39 -3.84 -3.75 -27.19
CA PRO A 39 -5.25 -4.05 -27.45
C PRO A 39 -5.88 -4.87 -26.32
N ARG A 40 -7.09 -4.49 -25.90
CA ARG A 40 -7.84 -5.10 -24.77
C ARG A 40 -7.32 -4.77 -23.37
N TYR A 41 -6.29 -3.94 -23.25
CA TYR A 41 -5.84 -3.42 -21.96
C TYR A 41 -6.32 -1.98 -21.80
N LEU A 42 -6.95 -1.68 -20.66
CA LEU A 42 -7.44 -0.34 -20.33
C LEU A 42 -6.54 0.30 -19.27
N PRO A 43 -6.37 1.62 -19.25
CA PRO A 43 -5.66 2.29 -18.16
C PRO A 43 -6.29 1.92 -16.81
N LEU A 44 -5.48 1.48 -15.85
CA LEU A 44 -5.96 1.10 -14.52
C LEU A 44 -6.60 2.30 -13.79
N ALA A 45 -6.14 3.51 -14.10
CA ALA A 45 -6.73 4.77 -13.66
C ALA A 45 -8.23 4.88 -14.01
N ASP A 46 -8.63 4.32 -15.15
CA ASP A 46 -10.00 4.41 -15.67
C ASP A 46 -10.87 3.24 -15.22
N LEU A 47 -10.32 2.20 -14.59
CA LEU A 47 -11.06 1.04 -14.14
C LEU A 47 -11.68 1.24 -12.74
N PRO A 48 -12.78 0.54 -12.42
CA PRO A 48 -13.37 0.54 -11.08
C PRO A 48 -12.52 -0.27 -10.08
N LEU A 49 -11.26 0.14 -9.86
CA LEU A 49 -10.34 -0.53 -8.94
C LEU A 49 -10.89 -0.52 -7.50
N ARG A 50 -10.77 -1.65 -6.81
CA ARG A 50 -11.04 -1.77 -5.37
C ARG A 50 -9.73 -1.88 -4.62
N MET A 51 -9.64 -1.21 -3.49
CA MET A 51 -8.41 -1.20 -2.72
C MET A 51 -8.68 -1.35 -1.24
N LEU A 52 -8.01 -2.32 -0.62
CA LEU A 52 -7.96 -2.48 0.83
C LEU A 52 -6.60 -1.99 1.33
N CYS A 53 -6.62 -0.91 2.10
CA CYS A 53 -5.45 -0.24 2.64
C CYS A 53 -5.40 -0.37 4.16
N GLY A 54 -4.25 0.00 4.73
CA GLY A 54 -4.02 0.00 6.18
C GLY A 54 -2.59 -0.32 6.51
N LEU A 55 -2.12 0.17 7.66
CA LEU A 55 -0.75 -0.04 8.11
C LEU A 55 -0.46 -1.52 8.42
N THR A 56 0.82 -1.85 8.59
CA THR A 56 1.20 -3.23 8.91
C THR A 56 0.57 -3.62 10.26
N GLY A 57 -0.02 -4.82 10.33
CA GLY A 57 -0.77 -5.30 11.51
C GLY A 57 -2.25 -4.92 11.53
N SER A 58 -2.78 -4.22 10.50
CA SER A 58 -4.18 -3.76 10.50
C SER A 58 -5.24 -4.85 10.24
N GLY A 59 -4.84 -6.09 9.97
CA GLY A 59 -5.77 -7.21 9.72
C GLY A 59 -6.21 -7.40 8.25
N LYS A 60 -5.60 -6.69 7.28
CA LYS A 60 -5.95 -6.82 5.83
C LYS A 60 -5.97 -8.27 5.33
N SER A 61 -4.89 -9.02 5.54
CA SER A 61 -4.78 -10.40 5.07
C SER A 61 -5.85 -11.30 5.69
N THR A 62 -6.14 -11.11 6.98
CA THR A 62 -7.19 -11.82 7.70
C THR A 62 -8.58 -11.49 7.15
N ALA A 63 -8.88 -10.21 6.91
CA ALA A 63 -10.13 -9.77 6.31
C ALA A 63 -10.32 -10.33 4.88
N LEU A 64 -9.26 -10.33 4.07
CA LEU A 64 -9.29 -10.90 2.72
C LEU A 64 -9.48 -12.41 2.72
N ALA A 65 -8.85 -13.13 3.65
CA ALA A 65 -9.06 -14.58 3.78
C ALA A 65 -10.53 -14.89 4.11
N ALA A 66 -11.12 -14.16 5.07
CA ALA A 66 -12.54 -14.30 5.39
C ALA A 66 -13.47 -13.86 4.23
N LEU A 67 -13.08 -12.83 3.47
CA LEU A 67 -13.80 -12.40 2.27
C LEU A 67 -13.83 -13.51 1.21
N ARG A 68 -12.68 -14.14 0.92
CA ARG A 68 -12.57 -15.30 0.01
C ARG A 68 -13.41 -16.47 0.50
N ALA A 69 -13.28 -16.82 1.77
CA ALA A 69 -14.02 -17.95 2.37
C ALA A 69 -15.54 -17.76 2.31
N SER A 70 -16.02 -16.52 2.28
CA SER A 70 -17.46 -16.24 2.15
C SER A 70 -18.06 -16.61 0.79
N GLY A 71 -17.24 -16.63 -0.28
CA GLY A 71 -17.68 -16.87 -1.66
C GLY A 71 -18.66 -15.85 -2.24
N ARG A 72 -18.96 -14.75 -1.53
CA ARG A 72 -20.02 -13.80 -1.90
C ARG A 72 -19.64 -12.80 -2.99
N TRP A 73 -18.34 -12.55 -3.19
CA TRP A 73 -17.83 -11.53 -4.10
C TRP A 73 -16.79 -12.14 -5.03
N GLN A 74 -16.89 -11.84 -6.32
CA GLN A 74 -15.91 -12.27 -7.32
C GLN A 74 -14.93 -11.13 -7.57
N TYR A 75 -13.64 -11.39 -7.31
CA TYR A 75 -12.59 -10.41 -7.51
C TYR A 75 -11.28 -11.09 -7.89
N CYS A 76 -10.41 -10.32 -8.56
CA CYS A 76 -9.06 -10.75 -8.90
C CYS A 76 -8.03 -9.92 -8.11
N ASP A 77 -7.05 -10.59 -7.49
CA ASP A 77 -5.93 -9.98 -6.76
C ASP A 77 -4.63 -10.26 -7.53
N ASP A 78 -4.64 -9.94 -8.83
CA ASP A 78 -3.56 -10.20 -9.81
C ASP A 78 -2.85 -8.91 -10.28
N LEU A 79 -2.94 -7.86 -9.47
CA LEU A 79 -2.16 -6.64 -9.62
C LEU A 79 -0.84 -6.74 -8.82
N PRO A 80 0.23 -6.06 -9.25
CA PRO A 80 1.44 -5.94 -8.45
C PRO A 80 1.12 -5.26 -7.12
N SER A 81 1.70 -5.76 -6.02
CA SER A 81 1.57 -5.08 -4.74
C SER A 81 2.33 -3.75 -4.76
N ARG A 82 2.11 -2.91 -3.74
CA ARG A 82 2.96 -1.73 -3.49
C ARG A 82 4.45 -2.08 -3.48
N ARG A 83 4.84 -3.22 -2.91
CA ARG A 83 6.25 -3.64 -2.83
C ARG A 83 6.81 -3.95 -4.20
N ASP A 84 6.02 -4.65 -5.02
CA ASP A 84 6.38 -4.97 -6.39
C ASP A 84 6.52 -3.68 -7.22
N LEU A 85 5.58 -2.74 -7.11
CA LEU A 85 5.70 -1.43 -7.76
C LEU A 85 6.85 -0.58 -7.23
N ALA A 86 7.19 -0.73 -5.95
CA ALA A 86 8.35 -0.05 -5.41
C ALA A 86 9.63 -0.51 -6.10
N ASP A 87 9.78 -1.82 -6.29
CA ASP A 87 10.97 -2.42 -6.91
C ASP A 87 10.98 -2.28 -8.44
N LEU A 88 9.82 -2.23 -9.08
CA LEU A 88 9.70 -2.09 -10.54
C LEU A 88 9.76 -0.64 -11.01
N ILE A 89 9.06 0.27 -10.33
CA ILE A 89 8.80 1.62 -10.82
C ILE A 89 9.43 2.68 -9.90
N ILE A 90 9.02 2.71 -8.64
CA ILE A 90 9.26 3.86 -7.75
C ILE A 90 10.75 4.04 -7.44
N ILE A 91 11.42 2.99 -6.97
CA ILE A 91 12.83 3.06 -6.55
C ILE A 91 13.74 3.28 -7.77
N PRO A 92 13.62 2.52 -8.89
CA PRO A 92 14.42 2.79 -10.08
C PRO A 92 14.25 4.21 -10.62
N ALA A 93 13.02 4.72 -10.66
CA ALA A 93 12.77 6.09 -11.12
C ALA A 93 13.43 7.13 -10.20
N ALA A 94 13.34 6.93 -8.89
CA ALA A 94 13.98 7.82 -7.91
C ALA A 94 15.51 7.78 -7.99
N GLN A 95 16.10 6.61 -8.23
CA GLN A 95 17.55 6.45 -8.43
C GLN A 95 18.01 7.22 -9.67
N VAL A 96 17.38 6.99 -10.82
CA VAL A 96 17.73 7.68 -12.08
C VAL A 96 17.52 9.19 -11.96
N GLN A 97 16.42 9.65 -11.36
CA GLN A 97 16.15 11.07 -11.13
C GLN A 97 17.23 11.75 -10.28
N ARG A 98 17.91 11.00 -9.40
CA ARG A 98 19.01 11.49 -8.57
C ARG A 98 20.39 11.19 -9.16
N GLY A 99 20.47 10.73 -10.40
CA GLY A 99 21.73 10.40 -11.08
C GLY A 99 22.43 9.15 -10.53
N ALA A 100 21.73 8.32 -9.77
CA ALA A 100 22.25 7.06 -9.25
C ALA A 100 22.04 5.91 -10.24
N ALA A 101 22.92 4.90 -10.18
CA ALA A 101 22.71 3.65 -10.89
C ALA A 101 21.49 2.90 -10.33
N ILE A 102 20.78 2.19 -11.21
CA ILE A 102 19.67 1.34 -10.80
C ILE A 102 20.23 0.12 -10.07
N ALA A 103 19.82 -0.08 -8.82
CA ALA A 103 20.24 -1.22 -8.02
C ALA A 103 19.11 -1.68 -7.08
N PRO A 104 18.95 -3.01 -6.85
CA PRO A 104 17.98 -3.52 -5.88
C PRO A 104 18.26 -3.00 -4.47
N VAL A 105 17.22 -2.55 -3.77
CA VAL A 105 17.33 -2.01 -2.41
C VAL A 105 16.65 -2.98 -1.44
N ARG A 106 17.46 -3.62 -0.58
CA ARG A 106 16.97 -4.56 0.44
C ARG A 106 16.68 -3.87 1.77
N ASP A 107 17.47 -2.87 2.15
CA ASP A 107 17.28 -2.18 3.41
C ASP A 107 15.96 -1.39 3.44
N ARG A 108 15.20 -1.55 4.52
CA ARG A 108 13.87 -0.94 4.65
C ARG A 108 13.94 0.59 4.77
N GLY A 109 14.93 1.12 5.48
CA GLY A 109 15.14 2.55 5.63
C GLY A 109 15.51 3.22 4.31
N GLU A 110 16.37 2.58 3.53
CA GLU A 110 16.72 3.03 2.18
C GLU A 110 15.52 2.98 1.24
N ARG A 111 14.73 1.89 1.25
CA ARG A 111 13.49 1.82 0.47
C ARG A 111 12.55 2.98 0.80
N PHE A 112 12.39 3.31 2.08
CA PHE A 112 11.58 4.47 2.49
C PHE A 112 12.14 5.78 1.93
N ARG A 113 13.45 6.01 2.05
CA ARG A 113 14.11 7.20 1.47
C ARG A 113 13.83 7.33 -0.03
N TRP A 114 14.00 6.26 -0.80
CA TRP A 114 13.76 6.30 -2.25
C TRP A 114 12.28 6.51 -2.58
N THR A 115 11.35 5.89 -1.84
CA THR A 115 9.92 6.15 -2.04
C THR A 115 9.53 7.59 -1.72
N GLN A 116 10.19 8.22 -0.76
CA GLN A 116 10.00 9.63 -0.44
C GLN A 116 10.53 10.54 -1.55
N VAL A 117 11.73 10.25 -2.08
CA VAL A 117 12.30 10.96 -3.25
C VAL A 117 11.33 10.92 -4.43
N PHE A 118 10.77 9.74 -4.75
CA PHE A 118 9.76 9.63 -5.81
C PHE A 118 8.54 10.51 -5.54
N ALA A 119 8.01 10.48 -4.32
CA ALA A 119 6.83 11.26 -3.94
C ALA A 119 7.07 12.78 -3.91
N GLN A 120 8.32 13.23 -3.77
CA GLN A 120 8.68 14.64 -3.71
C GLN A 120 9.07 15.19 -5.08
N ASP A 121 9.92 14.48 -5.80
CA ASP A 121 10.58 15.00 -7.00
C ASP A 121 9.86 14.58 -8.28
N ILE A 122 9.22 13.41 -8.27
CA ILE A 122 8.64 12.80 -9.47
C ILE A 122 7.13 13.01 -9.49
N CYS A 123 6.39 12.37 -8.58
CA CYS A 123 4.93 12.46 -8.56
C CYS A 123 4.35 12.53 -7.15
N GLN A 124 3.60 13.60 -6.86
CA GLN A 124 3.14 13.92 -5.51
C GLN A 124 2.13 12.92 -4.92
N ALA A 125 1.40 12.19 -5.77
CA ALA A 125 0.48 11.12 -5.35
C ALA A 125 1.20 9.80 -5.00
N GLY A 126 2.54 9.77 -5.11
CA GLY A 126 3.37 8.68 -4.63
C GLY A 126 3.02 7.35 -5.29
N SER A 127 2.80 6.31 -4.47
CA SER A 127 2.49 4.97 -4.99
C SER A 127 1.24 4.94 -5.87
N ALA A 128 0.25 5.82 -5.63
CA ALA A 128 -0.97 5.89 -6.46
C ALA A 128 -0.66 6.22 -7.92
N SER A 129 0.32 7.08 -8.17
CA SER A 129 0.77 7.40 -9.53
C SER A 129 1.40 6.20 -10.22
N ALA A 130 2.19 5.41 -9.50
CA ALA A 130 2.79 4.21 -10.07
C ALA A 130 1.72 3.19 -10.50
N PHE A 131 0.63 3.06 -9.71
CA PHE A 131 -0.53 2.25 -10.12
C PHE A 131 -1.24 2.81 -11.34
N SER A 132 -1.40 4.13 -11.44
CA SER A 132 -2.10 4.75 -12.57
C SER A 132 -1.35 4.64 -13.89
N TRP A 133 -0.05 4.32 -13.87
CA TRP A 133 0.73 4.06 -15.09
C TRP A 133 0.48 2.70 -15.70
N LEU A 134 -0.18 1.80 -14.97
CA LEU A 134 -0.47 0.44 -15.42
C LEU A 134 -1.68 0.41 -16.35
N TYR A 135 -1.61 -0.50 -17.31
CA TYR A 135 -2.73 -0.93 -18.14
C TYR A 135 -3.12 -2.35 -17.71
N TYR A 136 -4.42 -2.62 -17.63
CA TYR A 136 -4.95 -3.88 -17.13
C TYR A 136 -5.94 -4.50 -18.11
N ARG A 137 -5.79 -5.80 -18.36
CA ARG A 137 -6.74 -6.58 -19.15
C ARG A 137 -7.82 -7.15 -18.24
N HIS A 138 -8.93 -6.43 -18.16
CA HIS A 138 -10.11 -6.83 -17.41
C HIS A 138 -10.78 -8.05 -18.06
N ASP A 139 -11.03 -9.11 -17.29
CA ASP A 139 -11.67 -10.36 -17.74
C ASP A 139 -13.11 -10.52 -17.24
N GLY A 140 -13.69 -9.46 -16.67
CA GLY A 140 -15.01 -9.47 -16.06
C GLY A 140 -14.99 -9.51 -14.54
N GLN A 141 -13.84 -9.85 -13.92
CA GLN A 141 -13.69 -9.77 -12.46
C GLN A 141 -13.22 -8.40 -11.99
N THR A 142 -13.81 -7.92 -10.90
CA THR A 142 -13.42 -6.65 -10.29
C THR A 142 -11.97 -6.74 -9.78
N PRO A 143 -11.05 -5.86 -10.24
CA PRO A 143 -9.68 -5.86 -9.76
C PRO A 143 -9.65 -5.34 -8.31
N LEU A 144 -9.03 -6.12 -7.43
CA LEU A 144 -8.80 -5.80 -6.03
C LEU A 144 -7.30 -5.69 -5.78
N LEU A 145 -6.93 -4.63 -5.06
CA LEU A 145 -5.57 -4.43 -4.60
C LEU A 145 -5.55 -4.51 -3.07
N SER A 146 -4.93 -5.58 -2.57
CA SER A 146 -4.84 -5.91 -1.15
C SER A 146 -3.78 -5.11 -0.36
N GLU A 147 -2.80 -4.53 -1.05
CA GLU A 147 -1.76 -3.68 -0.49
C GLU A 147 -1.37 -2.56 -1.47
N GLY A 148 -2.20 -1.51 -1.55
CA GLY A 148 -1.96 -0.39 -2.47
C GLY A 148 -1.30 0.83 -1.86
N LEU A 149 -2.04 1.57 -1.03
CA LEU A 149 -1.64 2.89 -0.53
C LEU A 149 -1.37 2.86 0.97
N ARG A 150 -0.56 3.81 1.44
CA ARG A 150 -0.27 4.01 2.86
C ARG A 150 -0.31 5.48 3.22
N GLY A 151 -1.08 5.78 4.25
CA GLY A 151 -1.13 7.10 4.85
C GLY A 151 -2.11 8.04 4.15
N ALA A 152 -2.53 9.04 4.90
CA ALA A 152 -3.55 10.01 4.49
C ALA A 152 -3.16 10.79 3.23
N ARG A 153 -1.87 11.06 3.02
CA ARG A 153 -1.40 11.82 1.84
C ARG A 153 -1.62 11.06 0.54
N GLU A 154 -1.18 9.81 0.46
CA GLU A 154 -1.36 8.99 -0.75
C GLU A 154 -2.84 8.71 -1.01
N ILE A 155 -3.61 8.39 0.02
CA ILE A 155 -5.06 8.15 -0.09
C ILE A 155 -5.76 9.42 -0.60
N GLY A 156 -5.53 10.57 0.04
CA GLY A 156 -6.15 11.82 -0.36
C GLY A 156 -5.79 12.23 -1.79
N ALA A 157 -4.55 11.96 -2.22
CA ALA A 157 -4.16 12.19 -3.61
C ALA A 157 -4.86 11.23 -4.58
N ALA A 158 -4.90 9.93 -4.27
CA ALA A 158 -5.60 8.95 -5.10
C ALA A 158 -7.08 9.29 -5.28
N LEU A 159 -7.77 9.70 -4.21
CA LEU A 159 -9.18 10.08 -4.27
C LEU A 159 -9.45 11.30 -5.15
N ARG A 160 -8.49 12.24 -5.27
CA ARG A 160 -8.62 13.40 -6.16
C ARG A 160 -8.41 13.04 -7.63
N HIS A 161 -7.52 12.08 -7.91
CA HIS A 161 -7.11 11.76 -9.28
C HIS A 161 -7.88 10.58 -9.89
N PHE A 162 -8.41 9.67 -9.07
CA PHE A 162 -9.01 8.42 -9.52
C PHE A 162 -10.42 8.23 -8.93
N PRO A 163 -11.43 8.96 -9.44
CA PRO A 163 -12.78 8.95 -8.86
C PRO A 163 -13.49 7.59 -8.96
N ARG A 164 -13.06 6.71 -9.87
CA ARG A 164 -13.61 5.36 -10.04
C ARG A 164 -13.03 4.34 -9.06
N TRP A 165 -11.92 4.68 -8.39
CA TRP A 165 -11.32 3.80 -7.40
C TRP A 165 -12.10 3.88 -6.09
N ARG A 166 -12.38 2.73 -5.48
CA ARG A 166 -12.95 2.65 -4.12
C ARG A 166 -11.90 2.15 -3.15
N ILE A 167 -11.68 2.92 -2.10
CA ILE A 167 -10.59 2.70 -1.15
C ILE A 167 -11.18 2.51 0.24
N MET A 168 -10.94 1.35 0.83
CA MET A 168 -11.19 1.12 2.25
C MET A 168 -9.87 1.10 3.01
N GLU A 169 -9.76 1.90 4.06
CA GLU A 169 -8.64 1.87 4.99
C GLU A 169 -9.06 1.15 6.27
N LEU A 170 -8.37 0.07 6.63
CA LEU A 170 -8.53 -0.56 7.95
C LEU A 170 -7.69 0.18 8.97
N TRP A 171 -8.35 0.66 10.03
CA TRP A 171 -7.72 1.38 11.12
C TRP A 171 -7.87 0.61 12.43
N LEU A 172 -6.82 0.68 13.24
CA LEU A 172 -6.75 0.11 14.59
C LEU A 172 -6.18 1.16 15.54
N ASP A 173 -6.60 1.05 16.79
CA ASP A 173 -5.96 1.77 17.87
C ASP A 173 -4.44 1.48 17.88
N PRO A 174 -3.59 2.53 18.05
CA PRO A 174 -2.14 2.36 18.02
C PRO A 174 -1.60 1.31 19.00
N LEU A 175 -2.17 1.18 20.20
CA LEU A 175 -1.70 0.21 21.20
C LEU A 175 -2.11 -1.22 20.83
N THR A 176 -3.36 -1.42 20.41
CA THR A 176 -3.83 -2.71 19.87
C THR A 176 -2.95 -3.16 18.70
N ARG A 177 -2.62 -2.21 17.81
CA ARG A 177 -1.76 -2.47 16.67
C ARG A 177 -0.34 -2.88 17.09
N LEU A 178 0.25 -2.23 18.10
CA LEU A 178 1.58 -2.58 18.61
C LEU A 178 1.62 -3.99 19.23
N GLN A 179 0.56 -4.39 19.92
CA GLN A 179 0.41 -5.74 20.46
C GLN A 179 0.40 -6.77 19.32
N ARG A 180 -0.46 -6.59 18.31
CA ARG A 180 -0.52 -7.47 17.12
C ARG A 180 0.80 -7.56 16.37
N LEU A 181 1.49 -6.42 16.20
CA LEU A 181 2.82 -6.40 15.56
C LEU A 181 3.87 -7.17 16.37
N SER A 182 3.71 -7.25 17.69
CA SER A 182 4.68 -7.93 18.56
C SER A 182 4.60 -9.45 18.43
N GLU A 183 3.43 -10.00 18.10
CA GLU A 183 3.20 -11.43 17.89
C GLU A 183 3.57 -11.92 16.47
N ARG A 184 3.60 -11.00 15.50
CA ARG A 184 3.89 -11.31 14.08
C ARG A 184 5.35 -11.69 13.86
N ASN A 185 5.65 -12.71 13.06
CA ASN A 185 7.03 -13.03 12.65
C ASN A 185 7.16 -12.97 11.11
N ASP A 186 7.44 -11.78 10.55
CA ASP A 186 7.63 -11.57 9.10
C ASP A 186 9.10 -11.31 8.77
N ALA A 187 9.62 -11.93 7.71
CA ALA A 187 11.01 -11.77 7.26
C ALA A 187 11.37 -10.31 6.90
N PHE A 188 10.38 -9.50 6.51
CA PHE A 188 10.58 -8.07 6.22
C PHE A 188 10.66 -7.19 7.47
N ASP A 189 10.45 -7.75 8.66
CA ASP A 189 10.54 -7.04 9.94
C ASP A 189 11.99 -6.97 10.48
N ALA A 190 12.99 -7.40 9.70
CA ALA A 190 14.39 -7.25 10.03
C ALA A 190 14.77 -5.76 10.06
N LEU A 191 14.92 -5.21 11.27
CA LEU A 191 15.49 -3.89 11.52
C LEU A 191 16.85 -4.08 12.18
N THR A 192 17.90 -3.53 11.56
CA THR A 192 19.31 -3.73 11.96
C THR A 192 19.62 -3.17 13.36
N ARG A 193 18.83 -2.19 13.81
CA ARG A 193 18.72 -1.67 15.18
C ARG A 193 17.55 -0.68 15.21
N GLY A 194 16.64 -0.84 16.16
CA GLY A 194 15.53 0.10 16.35
C GLY A 194 15.49 0.51 17.80
N ASP A 195 15.82 1.76 18.08
CA ASP A 195 15.55 2.35 19.39
C ASP A 195 14.04 2.38 19.61
N ALA A 196 13.61 2.04 20.82
CA ALA A 196 12.20 2.06 21.21
C ALA A 196 11.73 3.52 21.35
N ASP A 197 11.43 4.17 20.22
CA ASP A 197 10.90 5.51 20.20
C ASP A 197 9.38 5.48 20.39
N LEU A 198 8.88 6.14 21.44
CA LEU A 198 7.45 6.32 21.72
C LEU A 198 6.93 7.69 21.24
N GLY A 199 7.80 8.55 20.71
CA GLY A 199 7.49 9.89 20.27
C GLY A 199 6.46 9.95 19.14
N HIS A 200 6.41 8.91 18.31
CA HIS A 200 5.41 8.75 17.26
C HIS A 200 3.98 8.68 17.83
N LEU A 201 3.79 7.97 18.95
CA LEU A 201 2.47 7.80 19.58
C LEU A 201 1.89 9.11 20.12
N PRO A 202 0.54 9.25 20.12
CA PRO A 202 -0.16 10.30 20.84
C PRO A 202 0.27 10.37 22.30
N VAL A 203 0.47 11.59 22.82
CA VAL A 203 0.96 11.83 24.19
C VAL A 203 0.15 11.05 25.24
N ALA A 204 -1.17 10.99 25.08
CA ALA A 204 -2.10 10.27 25.95
C ALA A 204 -1.80 8.76 26.07
N LEU A 205 -1.25 8.13 25.02
CA LEU A 205 -0.99 6.69 24.97
C LEU A 205 0.42 6.31 25.45
N ARG A 206 1.33 7.29 25.62
CA ARG A 206 2.75 7.01 25.91
C ARG A 206 2.96 6.37 27.28
N ALA A 207 2.17 6.73 28.28
CA ALA A 207 2.28 6.15 29.62
C ALA A 207 1.91 4.65 29.61
N GLU A 208 0.77 4.32 28.98
CA GLU A 208 0.31 2.95 28.84
C GLU A 208 1.26 2.12 27.96
N ALA A 209 1.75 2.67 26.85
CA ALA A 209 2.75 2.00 26.01
C ALA A 209 4.02 1.61 26.80
N ARG A 210 4.50 2.48 27.72
CA ARG A 210 5.64 2.13 28.60
C ARG A 210 5.32 0.97 29.53
N GLN A 211 4.12 0.92 30.10
CA GLN A 211 3.68 -0.19 30.95
C GLN A 211 3.60 -1.49 30.16
N LEU A 212 3.00 -1.46 28.96
CA LEU A 212 2.92 -2.62 28.06
C LEU A 212 4.31 -3.11 27.64
N LEU A 213 5.26 -2.19 27.38
CA LEU A 213 6.64 -2.53 27.04
C LEU A 213 7.37 -3.19 28.22
N ALA A 214 7.22 -2.64 29.43
CA ALA A 214 7.79 -3.20 30.66
C ALA A 214 7.23 -4.60 30.95
N ALA A 215 5.93 -4.79 30.71
CA ALA A 215 5.24 -6.07 30.83
C ALA A 215 5.50 -7.04 29.65
N ARG A 216 6.34 -6.66 28.67
CA ARG A 216 6.63 -7.44 27.44
C ARG A 216 5.40 -7.79 26.59
N LYS A 217 4.30 -7.05 26.75
CA LYS A 217 3.10 -7.16 25.91
C LYS A 217 3.26 -6.48 24.55
N ILE A 218 4.19 -5.54 24.45
CA ILE A 218 4.66 -4.99 23.18
C ILE A 218 6.19 -5.13 23.08
N SER A 219 6.70 -5.25 21.86
CA SER A 219 8.12 -5.44 21.57
C SER A 219 8.76 -4.15 21.06
N ARG A 220 10.07 -3.99 21.30
CA ARG A 220 10.87 -2.90 20.72
C ARG A 220 10.84 -2.93 19.19
N ARG A 221 10.80 -4.13 18.60
CA ARG A 221 10.65 -4.32 17.15
C ARG A 221 9.34 -3.72 16.63
N ALA A 222 8.21 -4.01 17.29
CA ALA A 222 6.92 -3.43 16.92
C ALA A 222 6.93 -1.90 16.98
N LEU A 223 7.53 -1.33 18.04
CA LEU A 223 7.72 0.12 18.17
C LEU A 223 8.55 0.70 17.03
N ALA A 224 9.67 0.07 16.68
CA ALA A 224 10.52 0.54 15.60
C ALA A 224 9.81 0.46 14.22
N ILE A 225 9.03 -0.60 13.98
CA ILE A 225 8.18 -0.73 12.78
C ILE A 225 7.14 0.39 12.72
N ALA A 226 6.43 0.62 13.83
CA ALA A 226 5.38 1.63 13.92
C ALA A 226 5.93 3.05 13.77
N ALA A 227 7.04 3.37 14.44
CA ALA A 227 7.73 4.65 14.34
C ALA A 227 8.22 4.93 12.91
N ALA A 228 8.80 3.93 12.25
CA ALA A 228 9.22 4.06 10.85
C ALA A 228 8.01 4.31 9.93
N GLU A 229 6.89 3.62 10.12
CA GLU A 229 5.69 3.87 9.33
C GLU A 229 5.06 5.24 9.62
N ALA A 230 5.02 5.66 10.89
CA ALA A 230 4.53 6.97 11.31
C ALA A 230 5.33 8.09 10.65
N LYS A 231 6.67 7.98 10.65
CA LYS A 231 7.57 8.95 10.03
C LYS A 231 7.32 9.10 8.52
N ASN A 232 7.00 8.02 7.83
CA ASN A 232 6.89 7.99 6.37
C ASN A 232 5.47 8.21 5.85
N TYR A 233 4.45 7.76 6.58
CA TYR A 233 3.06 7.71 6.11
C TYR A 233 2.08 8.43 7.04
N GLY A 234 2.51 8.79 8.25
CA GLY A 234 1.63 9.23 9.32
C GLY A 234 0.94 8.06 10.03
N GLU A 235 0.31 8.36 11.16
CA GLU A 235 -0.37 7.37 12.01
C GLU A 235 -1.89 7.41 11.92
N ARG A 236 -2.42 8.52 11.42
CA ARG A 236 -3.85 8.76 11.36
C ARG A 236 -4.38 8.37 9.99
N PRO A 237 -5.60 7.80 9.93
CA PRO A 237 -6.27 7.57 8.67
C PRO A 237 -6.58 8.90 7.99
N TRP A 238 -6.91 8.85 6.71
CA TRP A 238 -7.36 10.04 5.99
C TRP A 238 -8.67 10.58 6.61
N GLN A 239 -8.72 11.90 6.85
CA GLN A 239 -9.80 12.55 7.62
C GLN A 239 -10.84 13.26 6.74
N GLY A 240 -10.69 13.22 5.41
CA GLY A 240 -11.63 13.88 4.52
C GLY A 240 -12.92 13.08 4.30
N ALA A 241 -13.86 13.69 3.58
CA ALA A 241 -15.07 13.02 3.12
C ALA A 241 -14.99 12.79 1.60
N ALA A 242 -15.18 11.54 1.18
CA ALA A 242 -15.34 11.18 -0.21
C ALA A 242 -16.26 9.95 -0.33
N ALA A 243 -17.15 9.93 -1.31
CA ALA A 243 -18.12 8.84 -1.48
C ALA A 243 -17.45 7.48 -1.78
N ASN A 244 -16.26 7.53 -2.38
CA ASN A 244 -15.44 6.38 -2.74
C ASN A 244 -14.35 6.05 -1.71
N TYR A 245 -14.44 6.59 -0.48
CA TYR A 245 -13.56 6.25 0.64
C TYR A 245 -14.31 5.87 1.91
N ARG A 246 -13.81 4.88 2.63
CA ARG A 246 -14.19 4.60 4.03
C ARG A 246 -12.98 4.22 4.87
N CYS A 247 -12.89 4.80 6.06
CA CYS A 247 -12.06 4.27 7.13
C CYS A 247 -12.92 3.33 8.00
N LEU A 248 -12.48 2.09 8.20
CA LEU A 248 -13.14 1.11 9.04
C LEU A 248 -12.29 0.86 10.30
N PRO A 249 -12.74 1.32 11.48
CA PRO A 249 -12.17 0.89 12.76
C PRO A 249 -12.45 -0.61 12.97
N VAL A 250 -11.43 -1.41 13.24
CA VAL A 250 -11.57 -2.88 13.37
C VAL A 250 -11.24 -3.43 14.76
N ASP A 251 -10.99 -2.57 15.75
CA ASP A 251 -10.62 -3.00 17.11
C ASP A 251 -11.65 -3.96 17.73
N GLN A 252 -12.94 -3.74 17.47
CA GLN A 252 -14.04 -4.52 18.04
C GLN A 252 -14.69 -5.49 17.04
N LEU A 253 -14.13 -5.63 15.83
CA LEU A 253 -14.73 -6.46 14.78
C LEU A 253 -14.04 -7.83 14.71
N THR A 254 -14.84 -8.89 14.56
CA THR A 254 -14.30 -10.20 14.17
C THR A 254 -13.79 -10.15 12.71
N PRO A 255 -12.94 -11.11 12.30
CA PRO A 255 -12.55 -11.26 10.89
C PRO A 255 -13.74 -11.29 9.91
N GLU A 256 -14.81 -12.00 10.26
CA GLU A 256 -16.00 -12.17 9.42
C GLU A 256 -16.80 -10.87 9.35
N ALA A 257 -16.95 -10.17 10.49
CA ALA A 257 -17.60 -8.86 10.52
C ALA A 257 -16.82 -7.83 9.68
N THR A 258 -15.49 -7.85 9.80
CA THR A 258 -14.59 -7.01 8.99
C THR A 258 -14.74 -7.34 7.51
N ALA A 259 -14.70 -8.62 7.13
CA ALA A 259 -14.87 -9.05 5.74
C ALA A 259 -16.24 -8.65 5.17
N ARG A 260 -17.32 -8.78 5.94
CA ARG A 260 -18.65 -8.30 5.51
C ARG A 260 -18.67 -6.81 5.25
N ALA A 261 -18.09 -6.00 6.13
CA ALA A 261 -18.01 -4.56 5.95
C ALA A 261 -17.14 -4.18 4.74
N VAL A 262 -15.99 -4.84 4.58
CA VAL A 262 -15.10 -4.73 3.40
C VAL A 262 -15.86 -5.01 2.12
N GLY A 263 -16.53 -6.16 2.07
CA GLY A 263 -17.29 -6.60 0.90
C GLY A 263 -18.44 -5.64 0.54
N ALA A 264 -19.23 -5.26 1.55
CA ALA A 264 -20.40 -4.40 1.37
C ALA A 264 -20.05 -3.02 0.80
N PHE A 265 -18.89 -2.44 1.14
CA PHE A 265 -18.48 -1.14 0.61
C PHE A 265 -17.72 -1.26 -0.71
N LEU A 266 -16.71 -2.13 -0.79
CA LEU A 266 -15.86 -2.21 -1.99
C LEU A 266 -16.69 -2.66 -3.19
N PHE A 267 -17.55 -3.67 -3.02
CA PHE A 267 -18.34 -4.26 -4.11
C PHE A 267 -19.79 -3.77 -4.14
N ALA A 268 -20.09 -2.61 -3.50
CA ALA A 268 -21.43 -2.03 -3.50
C ALA A 268 -21.94 -1.78 -4.93
N GLY A 269 -23.13 -2.29 -5.27
CA GLY A 269 -23.75 -2.09 -6.59
C GLY A 269 -23.28 -3.04 -7.69
N GLU A 270 -22.49 -4.06 -7.36
CA GLU A 270 -22.23 -5.20 -8.24
C GLU A 270 -23.30 -6.27 -7.93
N ALA A 271 -24.14 -6.62 -8.92
CA ALA A 271 -25.09 -7.72 -8.78
C ALA A 271 -24.30 -9.04 -8.71
N THR A 272 -24.54 -9.82 -7.66
CA THR A 272 -23.98 -11.16 -7.45
C THR A 272 -24.43 -12.16 -8.50
#